data_AF-A0A529CLE7-F1
#
_entry.id   AF-A0A529CLE7-F1
#
_cell.length_a   1.000
_cell.length_b   1.000
_cell.length_c   1.000
_cell.angle_alpha   90.00
_cell.angle_beta   90.00
_cell.angle_gamma   90.00
#
_symmetry.space_group_name_H-M   'P 1'
#
loop_
_entity.id
_entity.type
_entity.pdbx_description
1 polymer ?
#
loop_
_entity_poly.entity_id
_entity_poly.type
_entity_poly.pdbx_seq_one_letter_code
_entity_poly.pdbx_strand_id
1 'polypeptide(L)'
;MNGLRIGTVFVSLVLFLAYFSPAAYSAGQCSAKSYREARMSMTNRLLATGYSKSQVSFLMRNADRMTSALRADRMNDNGRACGIDSARAHVLGCLGKQLFPLQSSSRASLDDEKQTRGFWGKKRLAVRELLFIGQFHGCLGAAKEYLFRG
;
A
#
# COMPACT_ATOMS: atom_id res chain seq x y z
N MET A 1 47.93 24.61 -26.83
CA MET A 1 48.35 25.61 -25.82
C MET A 1 47.47 26.84 -25.92
N ASN A 2 47.16 27.42 -24.75
CA ASN A 2 46.56 28.73 -24.50
C ASN A 2 45.03 28.77 -24.40
N GLY A 3 44.56 28.56 -23.17
CA GLY A 3 43.26 29.03 -22.71
C GLY A 3 43.31 30.47 -22.20
N LEU A 4 42.12 31.06 -22.06
CA LEU A 4 41.85 32.29 -21.30
C LEU A 4 40.36 32.24 -20.89
N ARG A 5 40.04 31.59 -19.76
CA ARG A 5 39.63 32.17 -18.45
C ARG A 5 38.48 33.19 -18.45
N ILE A 6 37.34 32.70 -17.94
CA ILE A 6 36.52 33.18 -16.79
C ILE A 6 35.87 34.57 -16.89
N GLY A 7 34.54 34.57 -16.81
CA GLY A 7 33.82 35.47 -15.90
C GLY A 7 32.50 36.05 -16.41
N THR A 8 31.36 35.45 -16.03
CA THR A 8 30.24 36.15 -15.37
C THR A 8 29.25 35.14 -14.82
N VAL A 9 28.65 35.52 -13.70
CA VAL A 9 27.99 34.69 -12.70
C VAL A 9 26.53 35.16 -12.56
N PHE A 10 25.65 34.20 -12.25
CA PHE A 10 24.27 34.31 -11.72
C PHE A 10 23.08 34.64 -12.65
N VAL A 11 21.97 33.98 -12.27
CA VAL A 11 20.55 34.17 -12.61
C VAL A 11 20.12 33.48 -13.92
N SER A 12 19.52 32.29 -13.89
CA SER A 12 18.12 32.17 -13.47
C SER A 12 17.79 30.78 -12.92
N LEU A 13 17.56 30.72 -11.62
CA LEU A 13 16.81 29.69 -10.93
C LEU A 13 15.32 30.04 -11.08
N VAL A 14 14.60 29.31 -11.92
CA VAL A 14 13.12 29.24 -11.93
C VAL A 14 12.80 27.76 -12.15
N LEU A 15 12.67 26.95 -11.09
CA LEU A 15 11.41 26.66 -10.39
C LEU A 15 10.24 26.43 -11.35
N PHE A 16 9.49 25.35 -11.40
CA PHE A 16 9.37 24.09 -10.66
C PHE A 16 8.06 23.48 -11.26
N LEU A 17 7.83 22.17 -11.10
CA LEU A 17 6.48 21.56 -11.11
C LEU A 17 5.73 21.46 -12.46
N ALA A 18 6.08 20.48 -13.27
CA ALA A 18 5.08 19.82 -14.13
C ALA A 18 5.22 18.28 -14.18
N TYR A 19 5.98 17.68 -13.26
CA TYR A 19 5.92 16.24 -13.02
C TYR A 19 4.76 15.91 -12.07
N PHE A 20 3.54 16.29 -12.45
CA PHE A 20 2.34 15.77 -11.81
C PHE A 20 2.15 14.33 -12.28
N SER A 21 2.85 13.40 -11.62
CA SER A 21 2.54 11.98 -11.70
C SER A 21 1.06 11.76 -11.32
N PRO A 22 0.20 11.23 -12.21
CA PRO A 22 -1.21 10.98 -11.91
C PRO A 22 -1.42 10.03 -10.72
N ALA A 23 -0.38 9.31 -10.32
CA ALA A 23 -0.38 8.41 -9.18
C ALA A 23 -0.55 9.12 -7.83
N ALA A 24 -0.04 10.35 -7.66
CA ALA A 24 -0.16 11.10 -6.41
C ALA A 24 -1.58 11.64 -6.19
N TYR A 25 -2.31 11.95 -7.27
CA TYR A 25 -3.70 12.44 -7.17
C TYR A 25 -4.65 11.31 -6.72
N SER A 26 -4.40 10.04 -7.08
CA SER A 26 -5.20 8.91 -6.58
C SER A 26 -4.94 8.60 -5.09
N ALA A 27 -3.84 9.06 -4.50
CA ALA A 27 -3.50 8.85 -3.09
C ALA A 27 -4.19 9.86 -2.15
N GLY A 28 -4.64 11.00 -2.68
CA GLY A 28 -5.47 11.98 -1.97
C GLY A 28 -6.98 11.71 -2.03
N GLN A 29 -7.42 10.65 -2.70
CA GLN A 29 -8.85 10.36 -2.87
C GLN A 29 -9.35 9.36 -1.83
N CYS A 30 -10.35 9.81 -1.08
CA CYS A 30 -11.12 9.00 -0.16
C CYS A 30 -11.62 7.73 -0.87
N SER A 31 -11.58 6.59 -0.18
CA SER A 31 -12.28 5.40 -0.65
C SER A 31 -13.77 5.68 -0.74
N ALA A 32 -14.37 5.38 -1.89
CA ALA A 32 -15.83 5.37 -2.08
C ALA A 32 -16.52 4.19 -1.37
N LYS A 33 -15.74 3.23 -0.84
CA LYS A 33 -16.22 2.08 -0.08
C LYS A 33 -15.98 2.28 1.41
N SER A 34 -16.89 1.73 2.21
CA SER A 34 -16.66 1.47 3.62
C SER A 34 -15.57 0.42 3.83
N TYR A 35 -15.00 0.37 5.03
CA TYR A 35 -14.01 -0.67 5.36
C TYR A 35 -14.60 -2.07 5.26
N ARG A 36 -15.86 -2.24 5.67
CA ARG A 36 -16.58 -3.52 5.60
C ARG A 36 -16.70 -4.02 4.16
N GLU A 37 -17.07 -3.14 3.23
CA GLU A 37 -17.17 -3.48 1.80
C GLU A 37 -15.81 -3.80 1.19
N ALA A 38 -14.78 -2.99 1.51
CA ALA A 38 -13.42 -3.25 1.06
C ALA A 38 -12.89 -4.60 1.56
N ARG A 39 -13.17 -4.93 2.82
CA ARG A 39 -12.82 -6.21 3.44
C ARG A 39 -13.50 -7.40 2.76
N MET A 40 -14.80 -7.30 2.50
CA MET A 40 -15.57 -8.34 1.80
C MET A 40 -15.04 -8.53 0.38
N SER A 41 -14.82 -7.43 -0.35
CA SER A 41 -14.29 -7.46 -1.71
C SER A 41 -12.90 -8.10 -1.77
N MET A 42 -12.00 -7.75 -0.83
CA MET A 42 -10.68 -8.37 -0.72
C MET A 42 -10.78 -9.87 -0.42
N THR A 43 -11.61 -10.25 0.55
CA THR A 43 -11.84 -11.66 0.92
C THR A 43 -12.26 -12.49 -0.29
N ASN A 44 -13.28 -12.03 -1.03
CA ASN A 44 -13.78 -12.72 -2.22
C ASN A 44 -12.71 -12.83 -3.30
N ARG A 45 -11.93 -11.76 -3.51
CA ARG A 45 -10.90 -11.74 -4.54
C ARG A 45 -9.71 -12.64 -4.21
N LEU A 46 -9.30 -12.74 -2.95
CA LEU A 46 -8.28 -13.69 -2.51
C LEU A 46 -8.74 -15.14 -2.75
N LEU A 47 -9.98 -15.48 -2.37
CA LEU A 47 -10.52 -16.82 -2.63
C LEU A 47 -10.56 -17.13 -4.13
N ALA A 48 -11.04 -16.18 -4.95
CA ALA A 48 -11.12 -16.32 -6.40
C ALA A 48 -9.74 -16.46 -7.09
N THR A 49 -8.66 -16.07 -6.41
CA THR A 49 -7.28 -16.12 -6.94
C THR A 49 -6.46 -17.25 -6.31
N GLY A 50 -7.13 -18.23 -5.72
CA GLY A 50 -6.53 -19.48 -5.25
C GLY A 50 -5.95 -19.42 -3.85
N TYR A 51 -6.23 -18.38 -3.06
CA TYR A 51 -5.95 -18.45 -1.62
C TYR A 51 -6.93 -19.40 -0.95
N SER A 52 -6.43 -20.27 -0.06
CA SER A 52 -7.26 -21.15 0.74
C SER A 52 -8.03 -20.36 1.82
N LYS A 53 -9.12 -20.93 2.33
CA LYS A 53 -9.91 -20.32 3.43
C LYS A 53 -9.05 -20.03 4.67
N SER A 54 -8.10 -20.90 5.00
CA SER A 54 -7.20 -20.70 6.14
C SER A 54 -6.21 -19.56 5.91
N GLN A 55 -5.65 -19.45 4.70
CA GLN A 55 -4.80 -18.31 4.32
C GLN A 55 -5.59 -17.00 4.40
N VAL A 56 -6.79 -16.95 3.81
CA VAL A 56 -7.63 -15.74 3.84
C VAL A 56 -7.99 -15.34 5.27
N SER A 57 -8.38 -16.30 6.12
CA SER A 57 -8.68 -16.03 7.53
C SER A 57 -7.47 -15.48 8.29
N PHE A 58 -6.29 -16.06 8.07
CA PHE A 58 -5.04 -15.59 8.67
C PHE A 58 -4.68 -14.18 8.22
N LEU A 59 -4.68 -13.93 6.91
CA LEU A 59 -4.28 -12.65 6.32
C LEU A 59 -5.25 -11.53 6.71
N MET A 60 -6.56 -11.76 6.53
CA MET A 60 -7.56 -10.73 6.79
C MET A 60 -7.69 -10.42 8.29
N ARG A 61 -7.57 -11.40 9.19
CA ARG A 61 -7.56 -11.12 10.65
C ARG A 61 -6.41 -10.21 11.06
N ASN A 62 -5.22 -10.43 10.51
CA ASN A 62 -4.06 -9.59 10.80
C ASN A 62 -4.17 -8.21 10.15
N ALA A 63 -4.68 -8.13 8.92
CA ALA A 63 -5.00 -6.87 8.27
C ALA A 63 -6.02 -6.06 9.08
N ASP A 64 -7.12 -6.68 9.52
CA ASP A 64 -8.16 -6.07 10.37
C ASP A 64 -7.58 -5.51 11.68
N ARG A 65 -6.70 -6.28 12.34
CA ARG A 65 -6.02 -5.83 13.56
C ARG A 65 -5.14 -4.60 13.30
N MET A 66 -4.41 -4.58 12.19
CA MET A 66 -3.48 -3.49 11.89
C MET A 66 -4.18 -2.23 11.38
N THR A 67 -5.23 -2.36 10.57
CA THR A 67 -6.04 -1.23 10.09
C THR A 67 -6.89 -0.62 11.21
N SER A 68 -7.39 -1.43 12.15
CA SER A 68 -8.14 -0.91 13.30
C SER A 68 -7.30 -0.06 14.25
N ALA A 69 -5.97 -0.24 14.25
CA ALA A 69 -5.03 0.61 14.98
C ALA A 69 -4.89 2.02 14.40
N LEU A 70 -5.36 2.27 13.16
CA LEU A 70 -5.50 3.62 12.63
C LEU A 70 -6.62 4.34 13.39
N ARG A 71 -6.35 5.53 13.92
CA ARG A 71 -7.30 6.28 14.76
C ARG A 71 -7.68 7.62 14.15
N ALA A 72 -8.95 8.00 14.31
CA ALA A 72 -9.50 9.25 13.75
C ALA A 72 -8.81 10.51 14.32
N ASP A 73 -8.45 10.50 15.60
CA ASP A 73 -7.75 11.62 16.27
C ASP A 73 -6.33 11.84 15.74
N ARG A 74 -5.76 10.85 15.06
CA ARG A 74 -4.43 10.92 14.43
C ARG A 74 -4.48 11.30 12.95
N MET A 75 -5.65 11.60 12.40
CA MET A 75 -5.76 11.99 10.99
C MET A 75 -5.18 13.38 10.72
N ASN A 76 -4.63 13.60 9.52
CA ASN A 76 -4.31 14.93 9.01
C ASN A 76 -5.57 15.57 8.37
N ASP A 77 -5.45 16.73 7.71
CA ASP A 77 -6.60 17.39 7.09
C ASP A 77 -7.25 16.56 5.98
N ASN A 78 -6.43 15.92 5.15
CA ASN A 78 -6.90 15.02 4.08
C ASN A 78 -7.67 13.83 4.68
N GLY A 79 -7.10 13.18 5.70
CA GLY A 79 -7.75 12.07 6.38
C GLY A 79 -9.05 12.46 7.06
N ARG A 80 -9.12 13.64 7.69
CA ARG A 80 -10.35 14.17 8.29
C ARG A 80 -11.44 14.36 7.26
N ALA A 81 -11.12 14.90 6.09
CA ALA A 81 -12.07 15.08 5.00
C ALA A 81 -12.63 13.74 4.49
N CYS A 82 -11.83 12.66 4.51
CA CYS A 82 -12.27 11.33 4.11
C CYS A 82 -13.04 10.55 5.18
N GLY A 83 -12.75 10.81 6.45
CA GLY A 83 -13.24 10.00 7.55
C GLY A 83 -12.48 8.67 7.72
N ILE A 84 -12.47 8.18 8.96
CA ILE A 84 -11.63 7.04 9.36
C ILE A 84 -11.95 5.74 8.63
N ASP A 85 -13.23 5.50 8.32
CA ASP A 85 -13.65 4.27 7.66
C ASP A 85 -13.15 4.23 6.21
N SER A 86 -13.25 5.36 5.49
CA SER A 86 -12.73 5.52 4.14
C SER A 86 -11.20 5.38 4.11
N ALA A 87 -10.48 5.96 5.09
CA ALA A 87 -9.03 5.83 5.18
C ALA A 87 -8.58 4.38 5.43
N ARG A 88 -9.30 3.63 6.27
CA ARG A 88 -9.04 2.20 6.47
C ARG A 88 -9.35 1.40 5.21
N ALA A 89 -10.44 1.72 4.51
CA ALA A 89 -10.80 1.09 3.24
C ALA A 89 -9.75 1.36 2.16
N HIS A 90 -9.13 2.54 2.16
CA HIS A 90 -8.07 2.92 1.24
C HIS A 90 -6.87 1.95 1.31
N VAL A 91 -6.49 1.48 2.51
CA VAL A 91 -5.41 0.49 2.68
C VAL A 91 -5.69 -0.79 1.88
N LEU A 92 -6.92 -1.33 2.00
CA LEU A 92 -7.31 -2.54 1.27
C LEU A 92 -7.51 -2.27 -0.23
N GLY A 93 -7.98 -1.08 -0.59
CA GLY A 93 -8.07 -0.65 -1.99
C GLY A 93 -6.71 -0.59 -2.67
N CYS A 94 -5.72 0.02 -2.02
CA CYS A 94 -4.32 0.03 -2.46
C CYS A 94 -3.78 -1.39 -2.61
N LEU A 95 -3.98 -2.24 -1.59
CA LEU A 95 -3.51 -3.62 -1.62
C LEU A 95 -4.08 -4.39 -2.81
N GLY A 96 -5.37 -4.24 -3.09
CA GLY A 96 -6.00 -4.89 -4.23
C GLY A 96 -5.42 -4.44 -5.57
N LYS A 97 -5.10 -3.14 -5.69
CA LYS A 97 -4.44 -2.60 -6.88
C LYS A 97 -3.02 -3.13 -7.06
N GLN A 98 -2.30 -3.41 -5.97
CA GLN A 98 -0.92 -3.93 -6.04
C GLN A 98 -0.85 -5.45 -6.23
N LEU A 99 -1.77 -6.20 -5.61
CA LEU A 99 -1.68 -7.66 -5.54
C LEU A 99 -2.20 -8.36 -6.80
N PHE A 100 -3.27 -7.84 -7.40
CA PHE A 100 -4.00 -8.54 -8.47
C PHE A 100 -3.58 -8.24 -9.93
N PRO A 101 -2.72 -7.25 -10.24
CA PRO A 101 -2.03 -7.21 -11.52
C PRO A 101 -0.85 -8.20 -11.61
N LEU A 102 -0.46 -8.83 -10.50
CA LEU A 102 0.66 -9.77 -10.46
C LEU A 102 0.28 -11.05 -11.20
N GLN A 103 0.59 -11.09 -12.49
CA GLN A 103 0.65 -12.33 -13.25
C GLN A 103 1.88 -13.11 -12.80
N SER A 104 1.71 -14.41 -12.61
CA SER A 104 2.80 -15.34 -12.32
C SER A 104 3.77 -15.42 -13.51
N SER A 105 4.73 -14.50 -13.59
CA SER A 105 5.83 -14.56 -14.56
C SER A 105 6.95 -15.53 -14.14
N SER A 106 6.88 -16.02 -12.90
CA SER A 106 7.87 -16.90 -12.28
C SER A 106 7.43 -18.37 -12.42
N ARG A 107 8.41 -19.27 -12.62
CA ARG A 107 8.18 -20.73 -12.53
C ARG A 107 8.00 -21.23 -11.09
N ALA A 108 8.30 -20.41 -10.08
CA ALA A 108 8.15 -20.78 -8.68
C ALA A 108 6.68 -20.76 -8.28
N SER A 109 6.26 -21.78 -7.54
CA SER A 109 4.88 -21.91 -7.09
C SER A 109 4.57 -20.85 -6.03
N LEU A 110 3.42 -20.20 -6.18
CA LEU A 110 2.90 -19.25 -5.18
C LEU A 110 2.53 -19.94 -3.86
N ASP A 111 2.40 -21.27 -3.88
CA ASP A 111 2.07 -22.10 -2.72
C ASP A 111 3.31 -22.69 -2.03
N ASP A 112 4.51 -22.45 -2.57
CA ASP A 112 5.74 -22.84 -1.91
C ASP A 112 5.87 -22.12 -0.56
N GLU A 113 6.16 -22.87 0.48
CA GLU A 113 6.40 -22.29 1.80
C GLU A 113 7.85 -21.82 1.95
N LYS A 114 8.00 -20.66 2.60
CA LYS A 114 9.28 -20.11 3.01
C LYS A 114 9.31 -19.98 4.52
N GLN A 115 10.48 -20.25 5.09
CA GLN A 115 10.73 -19.98 6.51
C GLN A 115 10.88 -18.47 6.72
N THR A 116 10.26 -17.96 7.78
CA THR A 116 10.21 -16.53 8.08
C THR A 116 10.63 -16.28 9.51
N ARG A 117 10.88 -15.01 9.85
CA ARG A 117 11.18 -14.59 11.24
C ARG A 117 9.94 -14.60 12.15
N GLY A 118 8.84 -15.26 11.75
CA GLY A 118 7.59 -15.28 12.50
C GLY A 118 6.66 -14.12 12.15
N PHE A 119 6.61 -13.70 10.87
CA PHE A 119 5.73 -12.61 10.45
C PHE A 119 4.27 -12.92 10.79
N TRP A 120 3.62 -11.97 11.46
CA TRP A 120 2.24 -12.11 11.97
C TRP A 120 2.02 -13.39 12.81
N GLY A 121 3.08 -13.88 13.48
CA GLY A 121 3.03 -15.05 14.35
C GLY A 121 3.21 -16.40 13.65
N LYS A 122 3.45 -16.44 12.32
CA LYS A 122 3.62 -17.69 11.57
C LYS A 122 5.06 -17.84 11.08
N LYS A 123 5.73 -18.95 11.45
CA LYS A 123 7.14 -19.24 11.09
C LYS A 123 7.34 -19.74 9.66
N ARG A 124 6.28 -20.25 9.02
CA ARG A 124 6.27 -20.71 7.62
C ARG A 124 5.13 -20.05 6.89
N LEU A 125 5.40 -19.39 5.77
CA LEU A 125 4.40 -18.68 4.98
C LEU A 125 4.55 -19.07 3.52
N ALA A 126 3.44 -19.27 2.82
CA ALA A 126 3.44 -19.43 1.38
C ALA A 126 3.93 -18.14 0.71
N VAL A 127 4.54 -18.25 -0.48
CA VAL A 127 4.97 -17.07 -1.25
C VAL A 127 3.80 -16.08 -1.46
N ARG A 128 2.59 -16.55 -1.74
CA ARG A 128 1.40 -15.68 -1.86
C ARG A 128 1.01 -14.96 -0.57
N GLU A 129 1.22 -15.58 0.60
CA GLU A 129 0.98 -14.95 1.89
C GLU A 129 2.03 -13.86 2.15
N LEU A 130 3.30 -14.12 1.79
CA LEU A 130 4.38 -13.14 1.89
C LEU A 130 4.16 -11.93 0.99
N LEU A 131 3.73 -12.15 -0.26
CA LEU A 131 3.38 -11.08 -1.19
C LEU A 131 2.26 -10.20 -0.61
N PHE A 132 1.19 -10.83 -0.09
CA PHE A 132 0.12 -10.10 0.58
C PHE A 132 0.65 -9.24 1.73
N ILE A 133 1.46 -9.82 2.62
CA ILE A 133 2.00 -9.13 3.80
C ILE A 133 2.85 -7.94 3.38
N GLY A 134 3.76 -8.12 2.42
CA GLY A 134 4.63 -7.06 1.93
C GLY A 134 3.85 -5.88 1.34
N GLN A 135 2.93 -6.16 0.41
CA GLN A 135 2.10 -5.12 -0.22
C GLN A 135 1.17 -4.45 0.80
N PHE A 136 0.64 -5.21 1.77
CA PHE A 136 -0.21 -4.65 2.83
C PHE A 136 0.55 -3.60 3.66
N HIS A 137 1.79 -3.90 4.08
CA HIS A 137 2.60 -2.95 4.85
C HIS A 137 2.98 -1.73 4.01
N GLY A 138 3.26 -1.91 2.72
CA GLY A 138 3.47 -0.78 1.79
C GLY A 138 2.26 0.15 1.74
N CYS A 139 1.07 -0.41 1.50
CA CYS A 139 -0.18 0.36 1.48
C CYS A 139 -0.55 0.99 2.82
N LEU A 140 -0.29 0.31 3.93
CA LEU A 140 -0.52 0.86 5.27
C LEU A 140 0.43 2.04 5.56
N GLY A 141 1.72 1.91 5.18
CA GLY A 141 2.70 2.99 5.29
C GLY A 141 2.30 4.21 4.48
N ALA A 142 1.94 4.01 3.21
CA ALA A 142 1.44 5.09 2.35
C ALA A 142 0.19 5.75 2.95
N ALA A 143 -0.79 4.97 3.41
CA ALA A 143 -1.99 5.54 4.03
C ALA A 143 -1.65 6.39 5.26
N LYS A 144 -0.70 5.96 6.11
CA LYS A 144 -0.23 6.73 7.26
C LYS A 144 0.41 8.05 6.84
N GLU A 145 1.24 8.04 5.81
CA GLU A 145 1.90 9.25 5.29
C GLU A 145 0.88 10.25 4.71
N TYR A 146 -0.10 9.79 3.93
CA TYR A 146 -1.01 10.68 3.20
C TYR A 146 -2.26 11.10 3.98
N LEU A 147 -2.76 10.26 4.89
CA LEU A 147 -4.05 10.47 5.58
C LEU A 147 -3.90 10.66 7.10
N PHE A 148 -2.74 10.40 7.67
CA PHE A 148 -2.50 10.54 9.10
C PHE A 148 -1.35 11.52 9.39
N ARG A 149 -1.29 11.98 10.63
CA ARG A 149 -0.15 12.70 11.18
C ARG A 149 0.86 11.62 11.56
N GLY A 150 1.99 11.59 10.85
CA GLY A 150 3.05 10.58 10.97
C GLY A 150 3.36 10.14 12.39
#